data_AF-A0A2U8I4X2-F1
#
_entry.id   AF-A0A2U8I4X2-F1
#
_cell.length_a   1.000
_cell.length_b   1.000
_cell.length_c   1.000
_cell.angle_alpha   90.00
_cell.angle_beta   90.00
_cell.angle_gamma   90.00
#
_symmetry.space_group_name_H-M   'P 1'
#
loop_
_entity.id
_entity.type
_entity.pdbx_description
1 polymer ?
#
loop_
_entity_poly.entity_id
_entity_poly.type
_entity_poly.pdbx_seq_one_letter_code
_entity_poly.pdbx_strand_id
1 'polypeptide(L)' 'MLQDVMKEPSEMIYIGATLHQALETFAASVSAHCGYSITADHFAQYLVDHYGEIAQDTMIATLKN' A
#
# COMPACT_ATOMS: atom_id res chain seq x y z
N MET A 1 -8.31 0.27 -16.14
CA MET A 1 -9.36 0.20 -15.10
C MET A 1 -8.72 -0.29 -13.80
N LEU A 2 -9.29 -0.04 -12.61
CA LEU A 2 -8.69 -0.49 -11.33
C LEU A 2 -8.36 -2.00 -11.31
N GLN A 3 -9.10 -2.77 -12.11
CA GLN A 3 -8.91 -4.22 -12.31
C GLN A 3 -7.60 -4.58 -13.03
N ASP A 4 -7.04 -3.68 -13.85
CA ASP A 4 -5.76 -3.93 -14.56
C ASP A 4 -4.54 -3.77 -13.65
N VAL A 5 -4.71 -3.16 -12.48
CA VAL A 5 -3.64 -2.91 -11.47
C VAL A 5 -3.52 -4.08 -10.48
N MET A 6 -4.46 -5.01 -10.48
CA MET A 6 -4.49 -6.17 -9.59
C MET A 6 -3.59 -7.32 -10.09
N LYS A 7 -2.27 -7.06 -10.26
CA LYS A 7 -1.29 -8.14 -10.47
C LYS A 7 -1.07 -8.93 -9.17
N GLU A 8 -0.76 -10.22 -9.31
CA GLU A 8 -0.44 -11.08 -8.18
C GLU A 8 0.73 -10.50 -7.35
N PRO A 9 0.66 -10.49 -6.02
CA PRO A 9 1.69 -9.91 -5.18
C PRO A 9 3.02 -10.64 -5.36
N SER A 10 4.06 -9.93 -5.84
CA SER A 10 5.41 -10.48 -5.94
C SER A 10 6.16 -10.35 -4.62
N GLU A 11 6.71 -11.47 -4.14
CA GLU A 11 7.60 -11.62 -2.98
C GLU A 11 7.08 -11.09 -1.62
N MET A 12 7.01 -11.99 -0.64
CA MET A 12 6.38 -11.75 0.66
C MET A 12 7.22 -10.79 1.51
N ILE A 13 6.86 -9.51 1.54
CA ILE A 13 7.47 -8.50 2.43
C ILE A 13 6.96 -8.72 3.86
N TYR A 14 7.86 -9.00 4.81
CA TYR A 14 7.48 -9.07 6.23
C TYR A 14 7.21 -7.67 6.79
N ILE A 15 5.94 -7.38 7.03
CA ILE A 15 5.48 -6.17 7.70
C ILE A 15 5.13 -6.52 9.14
N GLY A 16 5.67 -5.79 10.11
CA GLY A 16 5.36 -6.03 11.53
C GLY A 16 3.86 -5.88 11.83
N ALA A 17 3.35 -6.63 12.82
CA ALA A 17 1.92 -6.73 13.13
C ALA A 17 1.19 -5.38 13.25
N THR A 18 1.82 -4.38 13.89
CA THR A 18 1.25 -3.03 14.02
C THR A 18 1.02 -2.34 12.68
N LEU A 19 1.98 -2.46 11.76
CA LEU A 19 1.88 -1.87 10.44
C LEU A 19 0.84 -2.61 9.58
N HIS A 20 0.79 -3.94 9.68
CA HIS A 20 -0.25 -4.73 9.02
C HIS A 20 -1.66 -4.33 9.50
N GLN A 21 -1.85 -4.16 10.81
CA GLN A 21 -3.13 -3.73 11.38
C GLN A 21 -3.53 -2.32 10.92
N ALA A 22 -2.56 -1.42 10.72
CA ALA A 22 -2.81 -0.11 10.14
C ALA A 22 -3.29 -0.23 8.67
N LEU A 23 -2.63 -1.06 7.86
CA LEU A 23 -3.05 -1.34 6.48
C LEU A 23 -4.46 -1.92 6.41
N GLU A 24 -4.79 -2.87 7.29
CA GLU A 24 -6.17 -3.42 7.41
C GLU A 24 -7.19 -2.34 7.76
N THR A 25 -6.85 -1.43 8.69
CA THR A 25 -7.72 -0.33 9.09
C THR A 25 -8.00 0.61 7.92
N PHE A 26 -6.97 0.97 7.15
CA PHE A 26 -7.13 1.81 5.98
C PHE A 26 -7.95 1.12 4.89
N ALA A 27 -7.63 -0.14 4.58
CA ALA A 27 -8.37 -0.93 3.60
C ALA A 27 -9.86 -1.09 3.97
N ALA A 28 -10.17 -1.34 5.24
CA ALA A 28 -11.54 -1.42 5.73
C ALA A 28 -12.28 -0.07 5.59
N SER A 29 -11.60 1.04 5.87
CA SER A 29 -12.18 2.38 5.70
C SER A 29 -12.51 2.68 4.23
N VAL A 30 -11.58 2.38 3.30
CA VAL A 30 -11.84 2.54 1.86
C VAL A 30 -12.98 1.64 1.41
N SER A 31 -13.01 0.39 1.89
CA SER A 31 -14.08 -0.55 1.57
C SER A 31 -15.46 -0.03 1.97
N ALA A 32 -15.56 0.53 3.18
CA ALA A 32 -16.80 1.09 3.72
C ALA A 32 -17.29 2.31 2.92
N HIS A 33 -16.38 3.15 2.43
CA HIS A 33 -16.74 4.36 1.68
C HIS A 33 -17.07 4.08 0.21
N CYS A 34 -16.41 3.12 -0.41
CA CYS A 34 -16.50 2.88 -1.84
C CYS A 34 -17.40 1.69 -2.22
N GLY A 35 -17.80 0.85 -1.25
CA GLY A 35 -18.63 -0.33 -1.50
C GLY A 35 -17.89 -1.50 -2.16
N TYR A 36 -16.56 -1.45 -2.23
CA TYR A 36 -15.70 -2.52 -2.75
C TYR A 36 -15.00 -3.26 -1.60
N SER A 37 -14.65 -4.52 -1.80
CA SER A 37 -13.82 -5.26 -0.83
C SER A 37 -12.34 -5.01 -1.11
N ILE A 38 -11.73 -4.13 -0.31
CA ILE A 38 -10.31 -3.80 -0.35
C ILE A 38 -9.61 -4.53 0.80
N THR A 39 -8.55 -5.27 0.50
CA THR A 39 -7.71 -5.96 1.47
C THR A 39 -6.50 -5.08 1.82
N ALA A 40 -5.78 -5.43 2.89
CA ALA A 40 -4.52 -4.79 3.24
C ALA A 40 -3.51 -4.86 2.07
N ASP A 41 -3.44 -5.99 1.37
CA ASP A 41 -2.56 -6.18 0.21
C ASP A 41 -2.93 -5.25 -0.95
N HIS A 42 -4.22 -5.11 -1.28
CA HIS A 42 -4.66 -4.17 -2.31
C HIS A 42 -4.25 -2.73 -1.96
N PHE A 43 -4.41 -2.34 -0.69
CA PHE A 43 -4.04 -1.00 -0.24
C PHE A 43 -2.52 -0.79 -0.25
N ALA A 44 -1.74 -1.78 0.19
CA ALA A 44 -0.29 -1.73 0.16
C ALA A 44 0.26 -1.65 -1.28
N GLN A 45 -0.29 -2.43 -2.21
CA GLN A 45 0.07 -2.39 -3.61
C GLN A 45 -0.19 -0.99 -4.20
N TYR A 46 -1.36 -0.40 -3.92
CA TYR A 46 -1.68 0.97 -4.34
C TYR A 46 -0.67 1.99 -3.79
N LEU A 47 -0.25 1.85 -2.53
CA LEU A 47 0.76 2.74 -1.95
C LEU A 47 2.10 2.65 -2.68
N VAL A 48 2.55 1.43 -3.00
CA VAL A 48 3.80 1.21 -3.73
C VAL A 48 3.72 1.79 -5.14
N ASP A 49 2.66 1.46 -5.89
CA ASP A 49 2.52 1.85 -7.29
C ASP A 49 2.40 3.38 -7.48
N HIS A 50 1.80 4.08 -6.51
CA HIS A 50 1.51 5.51 -6.65
C HIS A 50 2.44 6.43 -5.84
N TYR A 51 3.03 5.93 -4.75
CA TYR A 51 3.85 6.75 -3.85
C TYR A 51 5.26 6.19 -3.61
N GLY A 52 5.59 5.01 -4.14
CA GLY A 52 6.89 4.36 -3.93
C GLY A 52 8.07 5.21 -4.44
N GLU A 53 7.96 5.76 -5.65
CA GLU A 53 9.01 6.61 -6.26
C GLU A 53 9.22 7.90 -5.45
N ILE A 54 8.12 8.58 -5.06
CA ILE A 54 8.18 9.80 -4.25
C ILE A 54 8.80 9.52 -2.88
N ALA A 55 8.42 8.40 -2.25
CA ALA A 55 8.99 8.00 -0.97
C ALA A 55 10.49 7.71 -1.08
N GLN A 56 10.91 7.01 -2.14
CA GLN A 56 12.31 6.72 -2.42
C GLN A 56 13.14 8.01 -2.57
N ASP A 57 12.70 8.93 -3.42
CA ASP A 57 13.40 10.19 -3.66
C ASP A 57 13.52 11.03 -2.38
N THR A 58 12.42 11.09 -1.62
CA THR A 58 12.37 11.81 -0.34
C THR A 58 13.37 11.21 0.65
N MET A 59 13.40 9.89 0.79
CA MET A 59 14.33 9.21 1.70
C MET A 59 15.78 9.46 1.30
N ILE A 60 16.12 9.39 0.01
CA ILE A 60 17.46 9.67 -0.49
C ILE A 60 17.86 11.12 -0.16
N ALA A 61 16.97 12.08 -0.40
CA ALA A 61 17.23 13.49 -0.11
C ALA A 61 17.42 13.75 1.39
N THR A 62 16.61 13.12 2.25
CA THR A 62 16.73 13.26 3.71
C THR A 62 18.03 12.66 4.23
N LEU A 63 18.43 11.48 3.74
CA LEU A 63 19.62 10.76 4.26
C LEU A 63 20.96 11.31 3.75
N LYS A 64 20.95 12.10 2.66
CA LYS A 64 22.15 12.76 2.13
C LYS A 64 22.46 14.11 2.81
N ASN A 65 21.53 14.64 3.60
CA ASN A 65 21.70 15.83 4.43
C ASN A 65 22.11 15.44 5.85
#